data_AF-A0A527XS07-F1
#
_entry.id   AF-A0A527XS07-F1
#
_cell.length_a   1.000
_cell.length_b   1.000
_cell.length_c   1.000
_cell.angle_alpha   90.00
_cell.angle_beta   90.00
_cell.angle_gamma   90.00
#
_symmetry.space_group_name_H-M   'P 1'
#
loop_
_entity.id
_entity.type
_entity.pdbx_description
1 polymer ?
#
loop_
_entity_poly.entity_id
_entity_poly.type
_entity_poly.pdbx_seq_one_letter_code
_entity_poly.pdbx_strand_id
1 'polypeptide(L)'
;AIPHRRAGKLIVATDEAQDPVLASIQAGAAACGVDDLRFVSAAEAQALEPALHCTKALLSPSTGIIDSHALMLGLLGDAEDNGATLSLNTRIVSGRVEPSRIVV
;
A
#
# COMPACT_ATOMS: atom_id res chain seq x y z
N ALA A 1 -3.06 -6.71 -18.07
CA ALA A 1 -2.97 -7.00 -16.62
C ALA A 1 -1.78 -6.24 -16.04
N ILE A 2 -1.92 -5.65 -14.84
CA ILE A 2 -0.86 -4.82 -14.22
C ILE A 2 0.17 -5.71 -13.50
N PRO A 3 1.48 -5.57 -13.77
CA PRO A 3 2.52 -6.30 -13.05
C PRO A 3 2.50 -5.98 -11.55
N HIS A 4 2.43 -7.02 -10.73
CA HIS A 4 2.45 -6.91 -9.27
C HIS A 4 2.99 -8.19 -8.64
N ARG A 5 3.47 -8.10 -7.39
CA ARG A 5 3.97 -9.23 -6.62
C ARG A 5 3.56 -9.10 -5.15
N ARG A 6 2.85 -10.11 -4.63
CA ARG A 6 2.61 -10.27 -3.19
C ARG A 6 3.87 -10.78 -2.50
N ALA A 7 4.79 -9.85 -2.25
CA ALA A 7 6.09 -10.15 -1.67
C ALA A 7 6.02 -10.46 -0.16
N GLY A 8 4.90 -10.17 0.49
CA GLY A 8 4.76 -10.19 1.93
C GLY A 8 5.43 -8.99 2.60
N LYS A 9 5.24 -8.86 3.92
CA LYS A 9 5.91 -7.89 4.79
C LYS A 9 6.03 -8.45 6.19
N LEU A 10 7.18 -8.25 6.81
CA LEU A 10 7.37 -8.41 8.25
C LEU A 10 7.32 -7.03 8.91
N ILE A 11 6.41 -6.86 9.88
CA ILE A 11 6.40 -5.73 10.79
C ILE A 11 7.08 -6.19 12.07
N VAL A 12 8.25 -5.64 12.37
CA VAL A 12 9.16 -6.20 13.38
C VAL A 12 9.15 -5.36 14.66
N ALA A 13 9.22 -6.03 15.81
CA ALA A 13 9.60 -5.44 17.07
C ALA A 13 11.09 -5.71 17.31
N THR A 14 11.85 -4.69 17.71
CA THR A 14 13.28 -4.81 18.03
C THR A 14 13.56 -4.95 19.52
N ASP A 15 12.54 -4.75 20.35
CA ASP A 15 12.56 -4.89 21.80
C ASP A 15 11.16 -5.26 22.32
N GLU A 16 11.07 -5.68 23.58
CA GLU A 16 9.81 -6.13 24.19
C GLU A 16 8.79 -5.00 24.42
N ALA A 17 9.23 -3.74 24.46
CA ALA A 17 8.32 -2.61 24.66
C ALA A 17 7.44 -2.33 23.42
N GLN A 18 7.83 -2.88 22.26
CA GLN A 18 7.09 -2.76 21.00
C GLN A 18 6.03 -3.86 20.79
N ASP A 19 6.02 -4.92 21.61
CA ASP A 19 5.05 -6.02 21.50
C ASP A 19 3.57 -5.55 21.56
N PRO A 20 3.17 -4.65 22.49
CA PRO A 20 1.82 -4.11 22.52
C PRO A 20 1.45 -3.34 21.24
N VAL A 21 2.43 -2.73 20.56
CA VAL A 21 2.23 -2.02 19.30
C VAL A 21 1.89 -3.01 18.18
N LEU A 22 2.58 -4.15 18.11
CA LEU A 22 2.26 -5.20 17.13
C LEU A 22 0.83 -5.74 17.33
N ALA A 23 0.39 -5.91 18.58
CA ALA A 23 -0.99 -6.32 18.88
C ALA A 23 -2.03 -5.26 18.45
N SER A 24 -1.74 -3.97 18.69
CA SER A 24 -2.57 -2.87 18.21
C SER A 24 -2.65 -2.84 16.68
N ILE A 25 -1.53 -3.08 15.98
CA ILE A 25 -1.50 -3.16 14.52
C ILE A 25 -2.37 -4.32 14.02
N GLN A 26 -2.28 -5.52 14.63
CA GLN A 26 -3.12 -6.65 14.23
C GLN A 26 -4.62 -6.36 14.46
N ALA A 27 -4.98 -5.76 15.59
CA ALA A 27 -6.36 -5.37 15.86
C ALA A 27 -6.87 -4.32 14.86
N GLY A 28 -6.06 -3.32 14.53
CA GLY A 28 -6.38 -2.32 13.51
C GLY A 28 -6.52 -2.93 12.12
N ALA A 29 -5.67 -3.90 11.76
CA ALA A 29 -5.76 -4.62 10.51
C ALA A 29 -7.07 -5.42 10.40
N ALA A 30 -7.44 -6.16 11.44
CA ALA A 30 -8.71 -6.90 11.49
C ALA A 30 -9.92 -5.96 11.40
N ALA A 31 -9.89 -4.80 12.07
CA ALA A 31 -10.93 -3.79 11.94
C ALA A 31 -11.07 -3.23 10.51
N CYS A 32 -9.99 -3.25 9.74
CA CYS A 32 -9.97 -2.88 8.31
C CYS A 32 -10.25 -4.08 7.37
N GLY A 33 -10.61 -5.26 7.88
CA GLY A 33 -10.88 -6.47 7.10
C GLY A 33 -9.63 -7.20 6.58
N VAL A 34 -8.47 -6.96 7.22
CA VAL A 34 -7.21 -7.67 6.92
C VAL A 34 -6.97 -8.71 8.01
N ASP A 35 -7.46 -9.93 7.75
CA ASP A 35 -7.48 -11.03 8.72
C ASP A 35 -6.32 -12.03 8.55
N ASP A 36 -5.40 -11.76 7.63
CA ASP A 36 -4.31 -12.69 7.27
C ASP A 36 -2.99 -12.43 8.01
N LEU A 37 -2.97 -11.47 8.94
CA LEU A 37 -1.80 -11.15 9.74
C LEU A 37 -1.50 -12.21 10.79
N ARG A 38 -0.24 -12.67 10.85
CA ARG A 38 0.19 -13.75 11.75
C ARG A 38 1.36 -13.30 12.60
N PHE A 39 1.26 -13.49 13.91
CA PHE A 39 2.43 -13.37 14.76
C PHE A 39 3.44 -14.46 14.43
N VAL A 40 4.70 -14.08 14.37
CA VAL A 40 5.83 -15.00 14.21
C VAL A 40 6.90 -14.65 15.24
N SER A 41 7.56 -15.68 15.75
CA SER A 41 8.71 -15.56 16.64
C SER A 41 9.93 -14.98 15.91
N ALA A 42 10.92 -14.51 16.67
CA ALA A 42 12.21 -14.09 16.10
C ALA A 42 12.86 -15.20 15.23
N ALA A 43 12.79 -16.45 15.68
CA ALA A 43 13.37 -17.58 14.95
C ALA A 43 12.66 -17.83 13.62
N GLU A 44 11.33 -17.77 13.59
CA GLU A 44 10.55 -17.88 12.34
C GLU A 44 10.81 -16.69 11.41
N ALA A 45 10.89 -15.46 11.96
CA ALA A 45 11.21 -14.28 11.18
C ALA A 45 12.62 -14.36 10.55
N GLN A 46 13.61 -14.89 11.29
CA GLN A 46 14.97 -15.06 10.80
C GLN A 46 15.11 -16.25 9.82
N ALA A 47 14.25 -17.27 9.92
CA ALA A 47 14.16 -18.31 8.90
C ALA A 47 13.64 -17.77 7.56
N LEU A 48 12.78 -16.75 7.59
CA LEU A 48 12.32 -16.04 6.39
C LEU A 48 13.37 -15.04 5.89
N GLU A 49 13.99 -14.26 6.79
CA GLU A 49 14.96 -13.21 6.47
C GLU A 49 16.22 -13.38 7.35
N PRO A 50 17.26 -14.12 6.88
CA PRO A 50 18.41 -14.49 7.72
C PRO A 50 19.21 -13.32 8.31
N ALA A 51 19.20 -12.17 7.63
CA ALA A 51 19.89 -10.95 8.07
C ALA A 51 19.09 -10.12 9.08
N LEU A 52 17.84 -10.52 9.40
CA LEU A 52 16.96 -9.78 10.27
C LEU A 52 17.31 -9.97 11.75
N HIS A 53 17.24 -8.89 12.52
CA HIS A 53 17.30 -8.91 13.99
C HIS A 53 15.99 -8.34 14.55
N CYS A 54 15.23 -9.16 15.27
CA CYS A 54 13.98 -8.77 15.92
C CYS A 54 13.69 -9.66 17.14
N THR A 55 12.86 -9.19 18.06
CA THR A 55 12.34 -9.99 19.19
C THR A 55 11.07 -10.74 18.81
N LYS A 56 10.26 -10.14 17.94
CA LYS A 56 8.99 -10.67 17.43
C LYS A 56 8.61 -9.97 16.14
N ALA A 57 7.75 -10.58 15.34
CA ALA A 57 7.20 -9.91 14.17
C ALA A 57 5.74 -10.28 13.89
N LEU A 58 5.11 -9.48 13.04
CA LEU A 58 3.82 -9.72 12.43
C LEU A 58 4.02 -9.88 10.93
N LEU A 59 3.75 -11.08 10.42
CA LEU A 59 3.80 -11.40 8.99
C LEU A 59 2.48 -11.00 8.33
N SER A 60 2.57 -10.16 7.28
CA SER A 60 1.47 -9.83 6.38
C SER A 60 1.71 -10.47 5.01
N PRO A 61 1.07 -11.61 4.69
CA PRO A 61 1.32 -12.33 3.45
C PRO A 61 0.68 -11.67 2.22
N SER A 62 -0.42 -10.92 2.38
CA SER A 62 -1.06 -10.18 1.28
C SER A 62 -0.32 -8.91 0.85
N THR A 63 0.57 -8.37 1.68
CA THR A 63 1.35 -7.17 1.31
C THR A 63 2.17 -7.44 0.05
N GLY A 64 2.31 -6.42 -0.81
CA GLY A 64 3.04 -6.56 -2.05
C GLY A 64 3.50 -5.25 -2.63
N ILE A 65 4.12 -5.37 -3.80
CA ILE A 65 4.60 -4.27 -4.64
C ILE A 65 3.88 -4.33 -5.99
N ILE A 66 3.71 -3.18 -6.62
CA ILE A 66 3.05 -3.01 -7.91
C ILE A 66 3.90 -2.10 -8.80
N ASP A 67 3.89 -2.34 -10.10
CA ASP A 67 4.40 -1.39 -11.08
C ASP A 67 3.43 -0.21 -11.17
N SER A 68 3.75 0.88 -10.47
CA SER A 68 2.92 2.07 -10.42
C SER A 68 2.85 2.79 -11.78
N HIS A 69 3.89 2.69 -12.60
CA HIS A 69 3.90 3.33 -13.91
C HIS A 69 2.95 2.58 -14.87
N ALA A 70 3.04 1.26 -14.91
CA ALA A 70 2.12 0.43 -15.68
C ALA A 70 0.66 0.59 -15.20
N LEU A 71 0.43 0.71 -13.89
CA LEU A 71 -0.89 1.02 -13.35
C LEU A 71 -1.43 2.35 -13.89
N MET A 72 -0.64 3.43 -13.79
CA MET A 72 -1.07 4.75 -14.25
C MET A 72 -1.33 4.79 -15.76
N LEU A 73 -0.51 4.11 -16.56
CA LEU A 73 -0.73 3.98 -18.00
C LEU A 73 -2.00 3.17 -18.32
N GLY A 74 -2.26 2.11 -17.57
CA GLY A 74 -3.51 1.35 -17.70
C GLY A 74 -4.75 2.19 -17.40
N LEU A 75 -4.72 2.93 -16.28
CA LEU A 75 -5.81 3.84 -15.91
C LEU A 75 -6.02 4.97 -16.93
N LEU A 76 -4.94 5.49 -17.51
CA LEU A 76 -5.04 6.48 -18.59
C LEU A 76 -5.72 5.87 -19.82
N GLY A 77 -5.30 4.68 -20.24
CA GLY A 77 -5.93 3.96 -21.36
C GLY A 77 -7.42 3.72 -21.12
N ASP A 78 -7.79 3.21 -19.94
CA ASP A 78 -9.20 3.03 -19.56
C ASP A 78 -9.98 4.36 -19.62
N ALA A 79 -9.39 5.46 -19.18
CA ALA A 79 -10.04 6.77 -19.23
C ALA A 79 -10.21 7.30 -20.67
N GLU A 80 -9.18 7.19 -21.50
CA GLU A 80 -9.20 7.60 -22.91
C GLU A 80 -10.21 6.78 -23.72
N ASP A 81 -10.28 5.46 -23.49
CA ASP A 81 -11.29 4.58 -24.09
C ASP A 81 -12.72 4.97 -23.70
N ASN A 82 -12.89 5.62 -22.54
CA ASN A 82 -14.16 6.18 -22.07
C ASN A 82 -14.33 7.69 -22.39
N GLY A 83 -13.51 8.24 -23.30
CA GLY A 83 -13.67 9.58 -23.85
C GLY A 83 -13.02 10.71 -23.05
N ALA A 84 -12.16 10.39 -22.07
CA ALA A 84 -11.34 11.39 -21.39
C ALA A 84 -10.16 11.83 -22.27
N THR A 85 -9.60 13.01 -21.99
CA THR A 85 -8.38 13.52 -22.63
C THR A 85 -7.38 13.95 -21.57
N LEU A 86 -6.12 13.52 -21.70
CA LEU A 86 -5.02 14.00 -20.88
C LEU A 86 -4.29 15.18 -21.54
N SER A 87 -4.30 16.34 -20.89
CA SER A 87 -3.53 17.51 -21.32
C SER A 87 -2.24 17.67 -20.52
N LEU A 88 -1.12 17.24 -21.10
CA LEU A 88 0.20 17.36 -20.48
C LEU A 88 0.76 18.79 -20.65
N ASN A 89 1.75 19.15 -19.82
CA ASN A 89 2.41 20.47 -19.85
C ASN A 89 1.42 21.66 -19.76
N THR A 90 0.23 21.43 -19.22
CA THR A 90 -0.83 22.43 -19.12
C THR A 90 -0.93 22.90 -17.68
N ARG A 91 -0.33 24.05 -17.37
CA ARG A 91 -0.43 24.66 -16.04
C ARG A 91 -1.76 25.41 -15.93
N ILE A 92 -2.58 25.01 -14.95
CA ILE A 92 -3.76 25.78 -14.55
C ILE A 92 -3.29 27.01 -13.77
N VAL A 93 -3.69 28.21 -14.21
CA VAL A 93 -3.26 29.49 -13.62
C VAL A 93 -4.33 30.08 -12.70
N SER A 94 -5.60 29.91 -13.04
CA SER A 94 -6.73 30.36 -12.25
C SER A 94 -7.95 29.49 -12.56
N GLY A 95 -9.02 29.68 -11.81
CA GLY A 95 -10.33 29.07 -12.07
C GLY A 95 -11.40 29.89 -11.36
N ARG A 96 -12.66 29.75 -11.77
CA ARG A 96 -13.79 30.43 -11.13
C ARG A 96 -15.00 29.51 -11.06
N VAL A 97 -15.80 29.73 -10.01
CA VAL A 97 -17.09 29.08 -9.84
C VAL A 97 -18.17 30.02 -10.37
N GLU A 98 -18.94 29.55 -11.34
CA GLU A 98 -20.14 30.21 -11.86
C GLU A 98 -21.38 29.45 -11.35
N PRO A 99 -22.60 30.06 -11.38
CA PRO A 99 -23.79 29.47 -10.74
C PRO A 99 -24.14 28.02 -11.14
N SER A 100 -23.68 27.54 -12.31
CA SER A 100 -23.93 26.18 -12.80
C SER A 100 -22.69 25.40 -13.24
N ARG A 101 -21.48 25.95 -13.10
CA ARG A 101 -20.26 25.30 -13.60
C ARG A 101 -18.98 25.82 -12.93
N ILE A 102 -17.94 25.01 -13.01
CA ILE A 102 -16.57 25.43 -12.72
C ILE A 102 -15.88 25.69 -14.05
N VAL A 103 -15.21 26.83 -14.18
CA VAL A 103 -14.37 27.17 -15.32
C VAL A 103 -12.92 27.17 -14.85
N VAL A 104 -12.09 26.38 -15.53
CA VAL A 104 -10.66 26.17 -15.23
C VAL A 104 -9.84 26.77 -16.35
#